data_AF-A0A931EDD7-F1
#
_entry.id   AF-A0A931EDD7-F1
#
_cell.length_a   1.000
_cell.length_b   1.000
_cell.length_c   1.000
_cell.angle_alpha   90.00
_cell.angle_beta   90.00
_cell.angle_gamma   90.00
#
_symmetry.space_group_name_H-M   'P 1'
#
loop_
_entity.id
_entity.type
_entity.pdbx_description
1 polymer ?
#
loop_
_entity_poly.entity_id
_entity_poly.type
_entity_poly.pdbx_seq_one_letter_code
_entity_poly.pdbx_strand_id
1 'polypeptide(L)'
;MFAPPAPPLDVSDAVPVRELLFIRFAAGWTDPAHPAPARQWMFVLSGRGETTVDGETRAWGPGDVFLLEDTSGPGHGPPSSKMLCWPWSVAKGIG
;
A
#
# COMPACT_ATOMS: atom_id res chain seq x y z
N MET A 1 -15.21 -16.76 -14.67
CA MET A 1 -16.24 -17.23 -13.71
C MET A 1 -15.54 -17.47 -12.37
N PHE A 2 -15.97 -16.80 -11.29
CA PHE A 2 -15.24 -16.83 -10.02
C PHE A 2 -15.63 -18.03 -9.13
N ALA A 3 -16.91 -18.15 -8.79
CA ALA A 3 -17.42 -19.22 -7.92
C ALA A 3 -18.90 -19.54 -8.25
N PRO A 4 -19.19 -20.65 -8.96
CA PRO A 4 -20.57 -21.15 -9.08
C PRO A 4 -21.14 -21.48 -7.69
N PRO A 5 -22.46 -21.28 -7.43
CA PRO A 5 -23.51 -20.83 -8.35
C PRO A 5 -23.71 -19.30 -8.37
N ALA A 6 -22.75 -18.50 -7.89
CA ALA A 6 -22.90 -17.04 -7.87
C ALA A 6 -23.08 -16.49 -9.31
N PRO A 7 -23.85 -15.40 -9.50
CA PRO A 7 -23.94 -14.71 -10.77
C PRO A 7 -22.56 -14.30 -11.31
N PRO A 8 -22.40 -14.13 -12.64
CA PRO A 8 -21.19 -13.55 -13.22
C PRO A 8 -20.87 -12.19 -12.59
N LEU A 9 -19.59 -11.96 -12.32
CA LEU A 9 -19.02 -10.68 -11.97
C LEU A 9 -17.75 -10.46 -12.77
N ASP A 10 -17.38 -9.20 -12.98
CA ASP A 10 -16.08 -8.83 -13.52
C ASP A 10 -15.00 -9.12 -12.47
N VAL A 11 -13.92 -9.77 -12.91
CA VAL A 11 -12.77 -10.13 -12.07
C VAL A 11 -11.51 -9.85 -12.88
N SER A 12 -10.47 -9.32 -12.22
CA SER A 12 -9.14 -9.26 -12.82
C SER A 12 -8.56 -10.66 -13.03
N ASP A 13 -7.45 -10.74 -13.77
CA ASP A 13 -6.56 -11.89 -13.65
C ASP A 13 -6.07 -12.05 -12.20
N ALA A 14 -5.75 -13.29 -11.82
CA ALA A 14 -5.24 -13.59 -10.49
C ALA A 14 -3.79 -13.11 -10.36
N VAL A 15 -3.53 -12.21 -9.40
CA VAL A 15 -2.16 -11.80 -9.04
C VAL A 15 -1.62 -12.75 -7.97
N PRO A 16 -0.60 -13.58 -8.26
CA PRO A 16 0.05 -14.41 -7.25
C PRO A 16 0.72 -13.54 -6.18
N VAL A 17 0.37 -13.81 -4.92
CA VAL A 17 0.92 -13.16 -3.72
C VAL A 17 1.81 -14.14 -2.99
N ARG A 18 3.03 -13.71 -2.66
CA ARG A 18 3.99 -14.50 -1.88
C ARG A 18 3.70 -14.43 -0.38
N GLU A 19 3.44 -13.22 0.11
CA GLU A 19 3.25 -12.88 1.52
C GLU A 19 2.12 -11.86 1.65
N LEU A 20 1.20 -12.08 2.59
CA LEU A 20 0.17 -11.11 2.98
C LEU A 20 0.47 -10.66 4.41
N LEU A 21 0.59 -9.35 4.62
CA LEU A 21 0.90 -8.71 5.89
C LEU A 21 -0.25 -7.79 6.30
N PHE A 22 -0.42 -7.58 7.60
CA PHE A 22 -1.37 -6.59 8.13
C PHE A 22 -0.58 -5.57 8.92
N ILE A 23 -0.08 -4.56 8.22
CA ILE A 23 0.79 -3.55 8.82
C ILE A 23 -0.06 -2.50 9.52
N ARG A 24 0.41 -2.07 10.69
CA ARG A 24 -0.12 -0.96 11.46
C ARG A 24 1.05 -0.09 11.90
N PHE A 25 0.89 1.21 11.73
CA PHE A 25 1.79 2.21 12.29
C PHE A 25 1.07 2.98 13.40
N ALA A 26 1.85 3.57 14.31
CA ALA A 26 1.30 4.45 15.33
C ALA A 26 0.86 5.79 14.72
N ALA A 27 -0.07 6.50 15.37
CA ALA A 27 -0.35 7.88 15.00
C ALA A 27 0.91 8.73 15.22
N GLY A 28 1.27 9.56 14.24
CA GLY A 28 2.52 10.32 14.22
C GLY A 28 3.77 9.51 13.88
N TRP A 29 3.66 8.24 13.49
CA TRP A 29 4.81 7.45 13.01
C TRP A 29 5.39 8.06 11.73
N THR A 30 6.71 8.15 11.69
CA THR A 30 7.55 8.67 10.60
C THR A 30 8.77 7.77 10.46
N ASP A 31 9.30 7.63 9.25
CA ASP A 31 10.53 6.88 8.94
C ASP A 31 11.32 7.66 7.88
N PRO A 32 12.66 7.61 7.78
CA PRO A 32 13.40 8.29 6.72
C PRO A 32 13.02 7.78 5.32
N ALA A 33 13.32 8.57 4.29
CA ALA A 33 13.10 8.14 2.90
C ALA A 33 13.89 6.86 2.58
N HIS A 34 13.21 5.84 2.07
CA HIS A 34 13.79 4.55 1.73
C HIS A 34 13.03 3.87 0.58
N PRO A 35 13.71 3.05 -0.25
CA PRO A 35 13.05 2.29 -1.31
C PRO A 35 12.16 1.18 -0.73
N ALA A 36 11.05 0.90 -1.41
CA ALA A 36 10.18 -0.22 -1.06
C ALA A 36 10.96 -1.56 -1.14
N PRO A 37 10.84 -2.46 -0.13
CA PRO A 37 11.65 -3.69 -0.07
C PRO A 37 11.28 -4.75 -1.13
N ALA A 38 10.18 -4.53 -1.86
CA ALA A 38 9.73 -5.31 -3.01
C ALA A 38 8.61 -4.53 -3.73
N ARG A 39 8.34 -4.88 -4.99
CA ARG A 39 7.16 -4.39 -5.70
C ARG A 39 5.91 -4.99 -5.06
N GLN A 40 5.03 -4.17 -4.50
CA GLN A 40 3.94 -4.68 -3.65
C GLN A 40 2.71 -3.77 -3.64
N TRP A 41 1.55 -4.36 -3.36
CA TRP A 41 0.29 -3.65 -3.21
C TRP A 41 0.04 -3.29 -1.74
N MET A 42 -0.28 -2.03 -1.49
CA MET A 42 -0.75 -1.54 -0.19
C MET A 42 -2.20 -1.08 -0.33
N PHE A 43 -3.07 -1.60 0.53
CA PHE A 43 -4.49 -1.24 0.56
C PHE A 43 -4.74 -0.47 1.84
N VAL A 44 -5.09 0.81 1.75
CA VAL A 44 -5.39 1.60 2.95
C VAL A 44 -6.82 1.28 3.35
N LEU A 45 -7.00 0.29 4.23
CA LEU A 45 -8.32 -0.11 4.69
C LEU A 45 -8.90 0.83 5.76
N SER A 46 -8.13 1.82 6.23
CA SER A 46 -8.53 2.80 7.25
C SER A 46 -7.46 3.88 7.48
N GLY A 47 -7.79 4.89 8.30
CA GLY A 47 -6.87 5.95 8.67
C GLY A 47 -6.50 6.88 7.53
N ARG A 48 -5.56 7.78 7.77
CA ARG A 48 -5.05 8.73 6.78
C ARG A 48 -3.56 8.99 6.96
N GLY A 49 -2.90 9.45 5.91
CA GLY A 49 -1.49 9.82 5.96
C GLY A 49 -1.07 10.56 4.70
N GLU A 50 0.23 10.79 4.61
CA GLU A 50 0.88 11.42 3.47
C GLU A 50 2.26 10.81 3.26
N THR A 51 2.66 10.68 1.99
CA THR A 51 3.95 10.12 1.58
C THR A 51 4.52 10.98 0.46
N THR A 52 5.78 11.41 0.56
CA THR A 52 6.47 12.09 -0.55
C THR A 52 7.26 11.06 -1.37
N VAL A 53 7.11 11.13 -2.69
CA VAL A 53 7.86 10.34 -3.69
C VAL A 53 8.27 11.30 -4.80
N ASP A 54 9.55 11.29 -5.20
CA ASP A 54 10.10 12.18 -6.25
C ASP A 54 9.80 13.68 -6.05
N GLY A 55 9.64 14.11 -4.80
CA GLY A 55 9.30 15.49 -4.42
C GLY A 55 7.79 15.81 -4.41
N GLU A 56 6.92 14.90 -4.86
CA GLU A 56 5.46 15.04 -4.77
C GLU A 56 4.91 14.39 -3.49
N THR A 57 4.27 15.19 -2.63
CA THR A 57 3.54 14.67 -1.47
C THR A 57 2.14 14.24 -1.87
N ARG A 58 1.82 12.96 -1.63
CA ARG A 58 0.52 12.35 -1.92
C ARG A 58 -0.17 12.00 -0.61
N ALA A 59 -1.32 12.62 -0.35
CA ALA A 59 -2.19 12.29 0.77
C ALA A 59 -3.05 11.07 0.44
N TRP A 60 -3.39 10.28 1.45
CA TRP A 60 -4.13 9.03 1.30
C TRP A 60 -5.02 8.68 2.50
N GLY A 61 -6.00 7.79 2.30
CA GLY A 61 -7.00 7.41 3.27
C GLY A 61 -7.80 6.15 2.90
N PRO A 62 -8.94 5.88 3.57
CA PRO A 62 -9.61 4.59 3.50
C PRO A 62 -10.19 4.33 2.10
N GLY A 63 -9.84 3.19 1.52
CA GLY A 63 -10.21 2.78 0.16
C GLY A 63 -9.11 3.02 -0.88
N ASP A 64 -8.07 3.79 -0.57
CA ASP A 64 -6.97 4.03 -1.50
C ASP A 64 -6.09 2.77 -1.66
N VAL A 65 -5.56 2.58 -2.87
CA VAL A 65 -4.74 1.44 -3.26
C VAL A 65 -3.49 1.92 -3.95
N PHE A 66 -2.32 1.48 -3.47
CA PHE A 66 -1.02 1.81 -4.02
C PHE A 66 -0.32 0.57 -4.52
N LEU A 67 0.32 0.70 -5.68
CA LEU A 67 1.38 -0.18 -6.10
C LEU A 67 2.70 0.55 -5.83
N LEU A 68 3.50 0.00 -4.92
CA LEU A 68 4.85 0.51 -4.64
C LEU A 68 5.79 -0.13 -5.65
N GLU A 69 6.38 0.69 -6.53
CA GLU A 69 7.34 0.25 -7.56
C GLU A 69 8.75 0.84 -7.35
N ASP A 70 8.90 1.74 -6.38
CA ASP A 70 10.11 2.46 -5.97
C ASP A 70 11.12 1.57 -5.21
N THR A 71 11.42 0.41 -5.80
CA THR A 71 12.29 -0.63 -5.25
C THR A 71 13.79 -0.30 -5.30
N SER A 72 14.15 0.88 -5.82
CA SER A 72 15.51 1.39 -5.89
C SER A 72 15.51 2.92 -5.93
N GLY A 73 16.68 3.54 -5.72
CA GLY A 73 16.81 4.99 -5.65
C GLY A 73 16.44 5.55 -4.25
N PRO A 74 16.04 6.83 -4.15
CA PRO A 74 15.70 7.47 -2.88
C PRO A 74 14.45 6.90 -2.20
N GLY A 75 13.52 6.34 -2.98
CA GLY A 75 12.27 5.77 -2.49
C GLY A 75 11.29 6.80 -1.94
N HIS A 76 10.55 6.42 -0.89
CA HIS A 76 9.44 7.18 -0.34
C HIS A 76 9.67 7.59 1.12
N GLY A 77 9.23 8.79 1.52
CA GLY A 77 9.29 9.23 2.92
C GLY A 77 8.97 10.71 3.17
N PRO A 78 9.18 11.21 4.41
CA PRO A 78 9.01 12.60 4.83
C PRO A 78 9.94 13.59 4.10
N PRO A 79 9.59 14.89 4.12
CA PRO A 79 9.87 15.71 5.32
C PRO A 79 8.70 15.82 6.30
N SER A 80 7.48 15.49 5.88
CA SER A 80 6.40 15.10 6.79
C SER A 80 5.69 13.86 6.26
N SER A 81 5.66 12.79 7.06
CA SER A 81 4.71 11.69 6.90
C SER A 81 3.96 11.55 8.21
N LYS A 82 2.91 12.36 8.41
CA LYS A 82 2.09 12.30 9.63
C LYS A 82 0.94 11.33 9.44
N MET A 83 1.15 10.07 9.80
CA MET A 83 0.10 9.04 9.76
C MET A 83 -0.88 9.15 10.93
N LEU A 84 -2.17 8.87 10.70
CA LEU A 84 -3.23 8.72 11.71
C LEU A 84 -4.10 7.46 11.43
N CYS A 85 -3.88 6.35 12.17
CA CYS A 85 -4.89 5.43 12.81
C CYS A 85 -6.12 4.90 11.99
N TRP A 86 -6.47 3.60 11.80
CA TRP A 86 -6.06 2.23 12.25
C TRP A 86 -7.07 1.19 11.64
N PRO A 87 -6.75 -0.05 11.17
CA PRO A 87 -5.60 -0.63 10.44
C PRO A 87 -6.00 -1.35 9.08
N TRP A 88 -5.22 -2.36 8.66
CA TRP A 88 -5.42 -3.53 7.74
C TRP A 88 -4.75 -3.51 6.32
N SER A 89 -4.14 -4.66 5.96
CA SER A 89 -3.66 -5.18 4.64
C SER A 89 -2.52 -4.54 3.80
N VAL A 90 -1.49 -5.35 3.54
CA VAL A 90 -0.44 -5.21 2.50
C VAL A 90 -0.25 -6.57 1.81
N ALA A 91 -0.31 -6.62 0.47
CA ALA A 91 -0.13 -7.84 -0.31
C ALA A 91 1.14 -7.76 -1.19
N LYS A 92 2.10 -8.64 -0.93
CA LYS A 92 3.37 -8.69 -1.65
C LYS A 92 3.23 -9.54 -2.92
N GLY A 93 3.00 -8.87 -4.03
CA GLY A 93 3.02 -9.49 -5.36
C GLY A 93 4.43 -9.99 -5.73
N ILE A 94 4.50 -10.91 -6.69
CA ILE A 94 5.76 -11.26 -7.35
C ILE A 94 5.99 -10.37 -8.59
N GLY A 95 7.25 -10.00 -8.81
CA GLY A 95 7.72 -9.09 -9.85
C GLY A 95 9.08 -8.56 -9.46
#